data_AF-A0A9D0ZR61-F1
#
_entry.id   AF-A0A9D0ZR61-F1
#
_cell.length_a   1.000
_cell.length_b   1.000
_cell.length_c   1.000
_cell.angle_alpha   90.00
_cell.angle_beta   90.00
_cell.angle_gamma   90.00
#
_symmetry.space_group_name_H-M   'P 1'
#
loop_
_entity.id
_entity.type
_entity.pdbx_description
1 polymer ?
#
loop_
_entity_poly.entity_id
_entity_poly.type
_entity_poly.pdbx_seq_one_letter_code
_entity_poly.pdbx_strand_id
1 'polypeptide(L)'
;MAYQCGMMPNEFWNSTYRDVKTYVEACAKFRKEERKDTIVICEAMANKIIGALSWSRPKNKSLIKDVFRELFREELDTNKPQSYEEQIRNLRSRKGK
;
A
#
# COMPACT_ATOMS: atom_id res chain seq x y z
N MET A 1 -13.47 20.28 -4.14
CA MET A 1 -12.96 18.96 -3.71
C MET A 1 -13.43 17.83 -4.61
N ALA A 2 -14.72 17.70 -4.95
CA ALA A 2 -15.20 16.66 -5.89
C ALA A 2 -14.50 16.68 -7.27
N TYR A 3 -14.26 17.87 -7.82
CA TYR A 3 -13.47 18.05 -9.05
C TYR A 3 -12.04 17.50 -8.94
N GLN A 4 -11.39 17.66 -7.78
CA GLN A 4 -10.05 17.09 -7.57
C GLN A 4 -10.09 15.57 -7.62
N CYS A 5 -11.21 14.95 -7.29
CA CYS A 5 -11.47 13.51 -7.38
C CYS A 5 -11.94 13.05 -8.77
N GLY A 6 -11.92 13.92 -9.78
CA GLY A 6 -12.27 13.57 -11.15
C GLY A 6 -13.77 13.58 -11.47
N MET A 7 -14.62 14.06 -10.55
CA MET A 7 -16.06 14.20 -10.83
C MET A 7 -16.28 15.29 -11.87
N MET A 8 -17.02 14.97 -12.93
CA MET A 8 -17.34 15.93 -13.98
C MET A 8 -18.34 16.99 -13.47
N PRO A 9 -18.31 18.23 -14.00
CA PRO A 9 -19.23 19.27 -13.55
C PRO A 9 -20.71 18.90 -13.69
N ASN A 10 -21.09 18.25 -14.80
CA ASN A 10 -22.47 17.79 -15.04
C ASN A 10 -22.91 16.73 -14.01
N GLU A 11 -22.03 15.80 -13.63
CA GLU A 11 -22.30 14.80 -12.59
C GLU A 11 -22.50 15.48 -11.24
N PHE A 12 -21.67 16.47 -10.93
CA PHE A 12 -21.79 17.24 -9.68
C PHE A 12 -23.11 17.99 -9.59
N TRP A 13 -23.51 18.69 -10.65
CA TRP A 13 -24.77 19.45 -10.69
C TRP A 13 -26.01 18.56 -10.60
N ASN A 14 -25.92 17.32 -11.09
CA ASN A 14 -27.01 16.34 -11.07
C ASN A 14 -27.02 15.45 -9.81
N SER A 15 -26.05 15.60 -8.91
CA SER A 15 -25.93 14.78 -7.71
C SER A 15 -26.51 15.48 -6.49
N THR A 16 -26.98 14.71 -5.51
CA THR A 16 -27.31 15.28 -4.21
C THR A 16 -26.04 15.59 -3.43
N TYR A 17 -26.14 16.50 -2.45
CA TYR A 17 -25.02 16.78 -1.54
C TYR A 17 -24.49 15.52 -0.85
N ARG A 18 -25.37 14.57 -0.50
CA ARG A 18 -24.99 13.31 0.13
C ARG A 18 -24.11 12.47 -0.79
N ASP A 19 -24.47 12.37 -2.07
CA ASP A 19 -23.72 11.59 -3.06
C ASP A 19 -22.34 12.20 -3.30
N VAL A 20 -22.29 13.53 -3.47
CA VAL A 20 -21.04 14.27 -3.62
C VAL A 20 -20.13 14.05 -2.40
N LYS A 21 -20.70 14.12 -1.19
CA LYS A 21 -19.94 13.90 0.05
C LYS A 21 -19.38 12.48 0.10
N THR A 22 -20.20 11.47 -0.13
CA THR A 22 -19.77 10.06 -0.14
C THR A 22 -18.70 9.80 -1.20
N TYR A 23 -18.82 10.40 -2.40
CA TYR A 23 -17.83 10.28 -3.46
C TYR A 23 -16.47 10.86 -3.04
N VAL A 24 -16.45 12.06 -2.46
CA VAL A 24 -15.21 12.71 -2.00
C VAL A 24 -14.56 11.90 -0.88
N GLU A 25 -15.35 11.38 0.07
CA GLU A 25 -14.87 10.54 1.16
C GLU A 25 -14.25 9.23 0.63
N ALA A 26 -14.91 8.56 -0.32
CA ALA A 26 -14.40 7.35 -0.97
C ALA A 26 -13.10 7.63 -1.73
N CYS A 27 -13.03 8.71 -2.49
CA CYS A 27 -11.82 9.15 -3.20
C CYS A 27 -10.66 9.43 -2.23
N ALA A 28 -10.92 10.10 -1.11
CA ALA A 28 -9.90 10.35 -0.10
C ALA A 28 -9.37 9.05 0.52
N LYS A 29 -10.26 8.08 0.76
CA LYS A 29 -9.89 6.74 1.24
C LYS A 29 -9.03 6.00 0.21
N PHE A 30 -9.46 5.96 -1.05
CA PHE A 30 -8.72 5.33 -2.15
C PHE A 30 -7.30 5.89 -2.28
N ARG A 31 -7.14 7.22 -2.31
CA ARG A 31 -5.81 7.85 -2.38
C ARG A 31 -4.94 7.57 -1.17
N LYS A 32 -5.55 7.33 -0.01
CA LYS A 32 -4.80 6.96 1.20
C LYS A 32 -4.27 5.55 1.07
N GLU A 33 -5.07 4.60 0.58
CA GLU A 33 -4.67 3.22 0.31
C GLU A 33 -3.60 3.15 -0.79
N GLU A 34 -3.79 3.85 -1.91
CA GLU A 34 -2.80 3.91 -3.01
C GLU A 34 -1.42 4.42 -2.54
N ARG A 35 -1.41 5.44 -1.67
CA ARG A 35 -0.16 5.93 -1.06
C ARG A 35 0.50 4.89 -0.17
N LYS A 36 -0.27 4.11 0.59
CA LYS A 36 0.28 3.00 1.41
C LYS A 36 0.92 1.94 0.51
N ASP A 37 0.25 1.54 -0.56
CA ASP A 37 0.77 0.56 -1.53
C ASP A 37 2.06 1.06 -2.18
N THR A 38 2.08 2.33 -2.55
CA THR A 38 3.28 2.97 -3.11
C THR A 38 4.45 2.91 -2.11
N ILE A 39 4.20 3.24 -0.83
CA ILE A 39 5.21 3.13 0.23
C ILE A 39 5.72 1.69 0.34
N VAL A 40 4.82 0.70 0.35
CA VAL A 40 5.16 -0.73 0.41
C VAL A 40 6.10 -1.13 -0.73
N ILE A 41 5.78 -0.72 -1.97
CA ILE A 41 6.57 -1.03 -3.17
C ILE A 41 7.93 -0.33 -3.11
N CYS A 42 7.95 0.97 -2.82
CA CYS A 42 9.19 1.74 -2.71
C CYS A 42 10.13 1.16 -1.65
N GLU A 43 9.58 0.75 -0.51
CA GLU A 43 10.35 0.15 0.57
C GLU A 43 10.92 -1.22 0.16
N ALA A 44 10.12 -2.06 -0.52
CA ALA A 44 10.60 -3.34 -1.06
C ALA A 44 11.71 -3.13 -2.11
N MET A 45 11.59 -2.11 -2.96
CA MET A 45 12.62 -1.74 -3.94
C MET A 45 13.89 -1.26 -3.24
N ALA A 46 13.78 -0.36 -2.26
CA ALA A 46 14.91 0.12 -1.46
C ALA A 46 15.62 -1.04 -0.74
N ASN A 47 14.86 -1.99 -0.19
CA ASN A 47 15.41 -3.20 0.44
C ASN A 47 16.26 -4.03 -0.52
N LYS A 48 15.81 -4.19 -1.77
CA LYS A 48 16.56 -4.89 -2.82
C LYS A 48 17.82 -4.14 -3.21
N ILE A 49 17.74 -2.83 -3.40
CA ILE A 49 18.90 -1.98 -3.75
C ILE A 49 19.96 -2.05 -2.65
N ILE A 50 19.57 -1.88 -1.38
CA ILE A 50 20.46 -1.98 -0.23
C ILE A 50 21.15 -3.36 -0.18
N GLY A 51 20.40 -4.43 -0.43
CA GLY A 51 20.94 -5.80 -0.48
C GLY A 51 21.93 -6.01 -1.63
N ALA A 52 21.63 -5.47 -2.82
CA ALA A 52 22.50 -5.56 -4.00
C ALA A 52 23.79 -4.75 -3.83
N LEU A 53 23.71 -3.59 -3.17
CA LEU A 53 24.86 -2.74 -2.85
C LEU A 53 25.77 -3.31 -1.74
N SER A 54 25.52 -4.55 -1.29
CA SER A 54 26.38 -5.26 -0.33
C SER A 54 26.62 -4.51 0.97
N TRP A 55 25.67 -3.66 1.39
CA TRP A 55 25.67 -3.10 2.74
C TRP A 55 25.30 -4.24 3.68
N SER A 56 26.31 -4.98 4.16
CA SER A 56 26.12 -6.25 4.88
C SER A 56 25.21 -6.10 6.10
N ARG A 57 25.24 -4.93 6.76
CA ARG A 57 24.35 -4.51 7.86
C ARG A 57 24.25 -2.98 7.94
N PRO A 58 23.33 -2.32 7.22
CA PRO A 58 23.14 -0.88 7.36
C PRO A 58 22.52 -0.61 8.74
N LYS A 59 23.32 -0.03 9.65
CA LYS A 59 22.92 0.24 11.04
C LYS A 59 21.77 1.26 11.17
N ASN A 60 21.54 2.08 10.14
CA ASN A 60 20.54 3.16 10.12
C ASN A 60 19.45 2.92 9.08
N LYS A 61 18.95 1.68 8.97
CA LYS A 61 17.83 1.38 8.08
C LYS A 61 16.52 1.53 8.84
N SER A 62 15.96 2.73 8.86
CA SER A 62 14.60 2.98 9.31
C SER A 62 13.64 2.74 8.15
N LEU A 63 13.05 1.54 8.10
CA LEU A 63 11.99 1.29 7.14
C LEU A 63 10.73 2.03 7.57
N ILE A 64 10.00 2.58 6.62
CA ILE A 64 8.81 3.41 6.89
C ILE A 64 7.76 2.57 7.63
N LYS A 65 7.63 1.28 7.27
CA LYS A 65 6.79 0.32 8.00
C LYS A 65 7.23 0.06 9.44
N ASP A 66 8.53 0.11 9.73
CA ASP A 66 9.05 -0.10 11.08
C ASP A 66 8.82 1.13 11.96
N VAL A 67 8.92 2.33 11.39
CA VAL A 67 8.69 3.61 12.11
C VAL A 67 7.20 3.88 12.29
N PHE A 68 6.38 3.60 11.29
CA PHE A 68 4.94 3.88 11.27
C PHE A 68 4.10 2.60 11.37
N ARG A 69 4.49 1.70 12.27
CA ARG A 69 3.92 0.36 12.39
C ARG A 69 2.39 0.34 12.54
N GLU A 70 1.83 1.35 13.20
CA GLU A 70 0.39 1.49 13.41
C GLU A 70 -0.40 1.72 12.11
N LEU A 71 0.19 2.43 11.15
CA LEU A 71 -0.41 2.68 9.84
C LEU A 71 -0.46 1.42 8.97
N PHE A 72 0.43 0.45 9.26
CA PHE A 72 0.58 -0.78 8.48
C PHE A 72 0.19 -2.05 9.25
N ARG A 73 -0.60 -1.94 10.32
CA ARG A 73 -0.95 -3.10 11.16
C ARG A 73 -1.57 -4.25 10.37
N GLU A 74 -2.44 -3.95 9.41
CA GLU A 74 -3.08 -4.95 8.58
C GLU A 74 -2.11 -5.61 7.59
N GLU A 75 -1.16 -4.86 7.02
CA GLU A 75 -0.16 -5.40 6.09
C GLU A 75 0.99 -6.11 6.82
N LEU A 76 1.24 -5.78 8.09
CA LEU A 76 2.27 -6.36 8.94
C LEU A 76 1.77 -7.53 9.80
N ASP A 77 0.47 -7.81 9.79
CA ASP A 77 -0.10 -8.92 10.55
C ASP A 77 0.32 -10.26 9.94
N THR A 78 1.36 -10.86 10.53
CA THR A 78 1.86 -12.19 10.16
C THR A 78 0.86 -13.31 10.42
N ASN A 79 -0.26 -13.03 11.11
CA ASN A 79 -1.33 -14.01 11.34
C ASN A 79 -2.41 -13.99 10.26
N LYS A 80 -2.31 -13.14 9.23
CA LYS A 80 -3.24 -13.23 8.10
C LYS A 80 -3.14 -14.61 7.45
N PRO A 81 -4.27 -15.32 7.25
CA PRO A 81 -4.24 -16.62 6.59
C PRO A 81 -3.74 -16.42 5.16
N GLN A 82 -2.54 -16.92 4.87
CA GLN A 82 -2.02 -16.93 3.50
C GLN A 82 -2.96 -17.73 2.60
N SER A 83 -3.30 -17.17 1.44
CA SER A 83 -4.03 -17.90 0.41
C SER A 83 -3.25 -19.14 -0.05
N TYR A 84 -3.94 -20.22 -0.39
CA TYR A 84 -3.35 -21.47 -0.87
C TYR A 84 -2.38 -21.25 -2.05
N GLU A 85 -2.66 -20.29 -2.92
CA GLU A 85 -1.79 -19.94 -4.05
C GLU A 85 -0.45 -19.33 -3.61
N GLU A 86 -0.46 -18.47 -2.60
CA GLU A 86 0.75 -17.86 -2.05
C GLU A 86 1.62 -18.89 -1.32
N GLN A 87 0.99 -19.85 -0.63
CA GLN A 87 1.68 -20.97 0.02
C GLN A 87 2.42 -21.83 -1.01
N ILE A 88 1.75 -22.18 -2.12
CA ILE A 88 2.34 -22.96 -3.22
C ILE A 88 3.51 -22.20 -3.87
N ARG A 89 3.36 -20.89 -4.08
CA ARG A 89 4.42 -20.03 -4.63
C ARG A 89 5.67 -20.00 -3.74
N ASN A 90 5.48 -19.90 -2.42
CA ASN A 90 6.58 -19.92 -1.44
C ASN A 90 7.27 -21.29 -1.36
N LEU A 91 6.52 -22.38 -1.47
CA LEU A 91 7.06 -23.74 -1.54
C LEU A 91 7.94 -23.95 -2.78
N ARG A 92 7.54 -23.40 -3.93
CA ARG A 92 8.32 -23.47 -5.18
C ARG A 92 9.61 -22.65 -5.11
N SER A 93 9.58 -21.46 -4.51
CA SER A 93 10.78 -20.61 -4.38
C SER A 93 11.83 -21.18 -3.42
N ARG A 94 11.40 -21.99 -2.43
CA ARG A 94 12.30 -22.68 -1.48
C ARG A 94 12.99 -23.91 -2.04
N LYS A 95 12.39 -24.62 -3.00
CA LYS A 95 12.99 -25.82 -3.63
C LYS A 95 14.03 -25.52 -4.72
N GLY A 96 14.17 -24.26 -5.13
CA GLY A 96 15.12 -23.82 -6.16
C GLY A 96 16.40 -23.16 -5.63
N LYS A 97 16.67 -23.26 -4.32
CA LYS A 97 17.93 -22.85 -3.70
C LYS A 97 18.71 -24.07 -3.24
#